data_AF-A0A1F7X4F6-F1
#
_entry.id   AF-A0A1F7X4F6-F1
#
_cell.length_a   1.000
_cell.length_b   1.000
_cell.length_c   1.000
_cell.angle_alpha   90.00
_cell.angle_beta   90.00
_cell.angle_gamma   90.00
#
_symmetry.space_group_name_H-M   'P 1'
#
loop_
_entity.id
_entity.type
_entity.pdbx_description
1 polymer ?
#
loop_
_entity_poly.entity_id
_entity_poly.type
_entity_poly.pdbx_seq_one_letter_code
_entity_poly.pdbx_strand_id
1 'polypeptide(L)'
;MKKVKKMLYKISQEASDYDTYSGAVVCAESEKEAVKIDPSGFRLWHDGAWWFQCADHEEKEKHNDCWVNNIKDVKVELIGTAEDHIKIGQIICASFNAG
;
A
#
# COMPACT_ATOMS: atom_id res chain seq x y z
N MET A 1 14.17 5.90 -23.75
CA MET A 1 13.24 5.36 -22.73
C MET A 1 12.67 6.53 -21.94
N LYS A 2 11.34 6.63 -21.78
CA LYS A 2 10.75 7.67 -20.90
C LYS A 2 11.01 7.25 -19.45
N LYS A 3 11.65 8.11 -18.64
CA LYS A 3 11.69 7.93 -17.19
C LYS A 3 10.27 8.07 -16.66
N VAL A 4 9.78 7.08 -15.92
CA VAL A 4 8.50 7.22 -15.21
C VAL A 4 8.75 8.04 -13.94
N LYS A 5 7.87 9.00 -13.68
CA LYS A 5 8.00 9.90 -12.54
C LYS A 5 7.58 9.16 -11.27
N LYS A 6 8.49 9.05 -10.30
CA LYS A 6 8.25 8.35 -9.03
C LYS A 6 7.93 9.36 -7.94
N MET A 7 6.84 9.15 -7.24
CA MET A 7 6.38 10.02 -6.17
C MET A 7 6.32 9.28 -4.84
N LEU A 8 6.40 10.03 -3.76
CA LEU A 8 6.12 9.55 -2.42
C LEU A 8 4.71 9.99 -2.02
N TYR A 9 3.91 9.02 -1.63
CA TYR A 9 2.55 9.22 -1.16
C TYR A 9 2.43 8.75 0.28
N LYS A 10 1.75 9.54 1.11
CA LYS A 10 1.24 9.07 2.39
C LYS A 10 -0.13 8.45 2.14
N ILE A 11 -0.27 7.17 2.45
CA ILE A 11 -1.55 6.47 2.49
C ILE A 11 -1.98 6.31 3.94
N SER A 12 -3.28 6.44 4.21
CA SER A 12 -3.84 6.30 5.55
C SER A 12 -5.28 5.85 5.51
N GLN A 13 -5.74 5.28 6.62
CA GLN A 13 -7.15 4.96 6.84
C GLN A 13 -7.61 5.54 8.17
N GLU A 14 -8.93 5.62 8.38
CA GLU A 14 -9.50 5.87 9.69
C GLU A 14 -9.65 4.52 10.43
N ALA A 15 -8.58 4.10 11.10
CA ALA A 15 -8.58 2.86 11.86
C ALA A 15 -9.30 3.03 13.20
N SER A 16 -10.29 2.17 13.48
CA SER A 16 -10.88 1.99 14.81
C SER A 16 -10.67 0.58 15.37
N ASP A 17 -9.86 -0.23 14.71
CA ASP A 17 -9.70 -1.66 15.00
C ASP A 17 -8.38 -1.96 15.74
N TYR A 18 -8.32 -3.13 16.37
CA TYR A 18 -7.12 -3.65 17.01
C TYR A 18 -6.18 -4.27 15.95
N ASP A 19 -4.86 -4.16 16.14
CA ASP A 19 -3.84 -4.77 15.28
C ASP A 19 -3.96 -4.42 13.79
N THR A 20 -3.99 -3.11 13.49
CA THR A 20 -4.22 -2.61 12.13
C THR A 20 -3.23 -1.50 11.75
N TYR A 21 -2.94 -1.38 10.45
CA TYR A 21 -2.13 -0.28 9.94
C TYR A 21 -2.92 1.02 9.97
N SER A 22 -2.33 2.11 10.48
CA SER A 22 -2.90 3.45 10.42
C SER A 22 -2.49 4.20 9.14
N GLY A 23 -1.38 3.81 8.53
CA GLY A 23 -0.91 4.36 7.27
C GLY A 23 0.49 3.91 6.88
N ALA A 24 0.96 4.40 5.74
CA ALA A 24 2.32 4.19 5.26
C ALA A 24 2.77 5.33 4.34
N VAL A 25 4.09 5.46 4.16
CA VAL A 25 4.67 6.20 3.05
C VAL A 25 5.09 5.21 1.98
N VAL A 26 4.60 5.39 0.77
CA VAL A 26 4.79 4.47 -0.36
C VAL A 26 5.28 5.19 -1.60
N CYS A 27 6.04 4.49 -2.43
CA CYS A 27 6.46 4.99 -3.74
C CYS A 27 5.52 4.50 -4.84
N ALA A 28 4.92 5.43 -5.60
CA ALA A 28 4.04 5.09 -6.71
C ALA A 28 4.15 6.09 -7.86
N GLU A 29 3.60 5.74 -9.01
CA GLU A 29 3.56 6.58 -10.21
C GLU A 29 2.40 7.58 -10.18
N SER A 30 1.36 7.27 -9.39
CA SER A 30 0.17 8.10 -9.22
C SER A 30 -0.58 7.76 -7.94
N GLU A 31 -1.50 8.61 -7.51
CA GLU A 31 -2.42 8.33 -6.40
C GLU A 31 -3.24 7.05 -6.63
N LYS A 32 -3.64 6.80 -7.89
CA LYS A 32 -4.40 5.60 -8.27
C LYS A 32 -3.61 4.32 -8.08
N GLU A 33 -2.29 4.38 -8.19
CA GLU A 33 -1.43 3.23 -7.89
C GLU A 33 -1.07 3.19 -6.40
N ALA A 34 -0.96 4.34 -5.73
CA ALA A 34 -0.68 4.40 -4.30
C ALA A 34 -1.79 3.74 -3.45
N VAL A 35 -3.07 3.94 -3.79
CA VAL A 35 -4.19 3.29 -3.07
C VAL A 35 -4.17 1.76 -3.13
N LYS A 36 -3.45 1.18 -4.10
CA LYS A 36 -3.34 -0.27 -4.31
C LYS A 36 -2.16 -0.91 -3.57
N ILE A 37 -1.42 -0.12 -2.77
CA ILE A 37 -0.29 -0.62 -2.00
C ILE A 37 -0.77 -0.95 -0.59
N ASP A 38 -0.59 -2.21 -0.19
CA ASP A 38 -0.85 -2.68 1.16
C ASP A 38 0.35 -2.35 2.07
N PRO A 39 0.15 -1.71 3.23
CA PRO A 39 1.24 -1.34 4.15
C PRO A 39 2.09 -2.51 4.68
N SER A 40 1.58 -3.74 4.67
CA SER A 40 2.34 -4.92 5.10
C SER A 40 3.31 -5.41 4.02
N GLY A 41 3.06 -5.08 2.75
CA GLY A 41 3.84 -5.56 1.61
C GLY A 41 3.59 -7.02 1.24
N PHE A 42 2.68 -7.72 1.92
CA PHE A 42 2.37 -9.13 1.65
C PHE A 42 1.12 -9.32 0.78
N ARG A 43 0.47 -8.24 0.36
CA ARG A 43 -0.77 -8.30 -0.42
C ARG A 43 -0.68 -7.49 -1.69
N LEU A 44 -1.35 -7.99 -2.73
CA LEU A 44 -1.49 -7.35 -4.03
C LEU A 44 -2.97 -7.05 -4.27
N TRP A 45 -3.26 -5.90 -4.87
CA TRP A 45 -4.60 -5.55 -5.30
C TRP A 45 -4.81 -5.92 -6.77
N HIS A 46 -5.68 -6.88 -7.03
CA HIS A 46 -6.17 -7.18 -8.38
C HIS A 46 -7.58 -7.77 -8.32
N ASP A 47 -8.29 -7.71 -9.44
CA ASP A 47 -9.68 -8.20 -9.58
C ASP A 47 -10.66 -7.65 -8.53
N GLY A 48 -10.36 -6.47 -7.98
CA GLY A 48 -11.22 -5.79 -6.99
C GLY A 48 -11.07 -6.30 -5.57
N ALA A 49 -10.04 -7.11 -5.26
CA ALA A 49 -9.79 -7.64 -3.93
C ALA A 49 -8.29 -7.66 -3.59
N TRP A 50 -7.98 -7.87 -2.30
CA TRP A 50 -6.62 -8.14 -1.83
C TRP A 50 -6.30 -9.63 -1.90
N TRP A 51 -5.13 -9.93 -2.45
CA TRP A 51 -4.60 -11.28 -2.57
C TRP A 51 -3.31 -11.39 -1.79
N PHE A 52 -3.22 -12.38 -0.91
CA PHE A 52 -2.02 -12.64 -0.15
C PHE A 52 -1.00 -13.35 -1.04
N GLN A 53 0.19 -12.75 -1.16
CA GLN A 53 1.30 -13.36 -1.86
C GLN A 53 2.09 -14.22 -0.87
N CYS A 54 1.93 -15.54 -0.99
CA CYS A 54 2.67 -16.50 -0.17
C CYS A 54 4.14 -16.55 -0.59
N ALA A 55 5.02 -17.02 0.30
CA ALA A 55 6.46 -17.13 0.04
C ALA A 55 6.81 -18.12 -1.08
N ASP A 56 5.91 -19.06 -1.39
CA ASP A 56 5.98 -20.01 -2.51
C ASP A 56 5.41 -19.42 -3.82
N HIS A 57 5.09 -18.13 -3.83
CA HIS A 57 4.44 -17.42 -4.93
C HIS A 57 3.00 -17.85 -5.23
N GLU A 58 2.35 -18.63 -4.36
CA GLU A 58 0.91 -18.84 -4.46
C GLU A 58 0.14 -17.58 -4.03
N GLU A 59 -0.85 -17.19 -4.83
CA GLU A 59 -1.77 -16.11 -4.52
C GLU A 59 -3.08 -16.68 -3.95
N LYS A 60 -3.48 -16.23 -2.76
CA LYS A 60 -4.72 -16.64 -2.11
C LYS A 60 -5.56 -15.42 -1.83
N GLU A 61 -6.78 -15.40 -2.35
CA GLU A 61 -7.77 -14.38 -2.01
C GLU A 61 -8.00 -14.47 -0.50
N LYS A 62 -7.67 -13.39 0.21
CA LYS A 62 -7.85 -13.35 1.65
C LYS A 62 -8.25 -11.95 2.06
N HIS A 63 -9.28 -11.89 2.91
CA HIS A 63 -9.67 -10.68 3.61
C HIS A 63 -8.44 -10.01 4.26
N ASN A 64 -8.41 -8.68 4.21
CA ASN A 64 -7.30 -7.92 4.77
C ASN A 64 -7.63 -7.51 6.21
N ASP A 65 -7.30 -8.39 7.16
CA ASP A 65 -7.64 -8.20 8.58
C ASP A 65 -6.88 -7.01 9.23
N CYS A 66 -5.84 -6.49 8.58
CA CYS A 66 -4.95 -5.47 9.15
C CYS A 66 -4.92 -4.16 8.35
N TRP A 67 -5.78 -3.99 7.35
CA TRP A 67 -5.89 -2.78 6.52
C TRP A 67 -7.29 -2.66 5.91
N VAL A 68 -7.55 -1.66 5.06
CA VAL A 68 -8.86 -1.52 4.42
C VAL A 68 -9.14 -2.68 3.46
N ASN A 69 -10.40 -3.10 3.38
CA ASN A 69 -10.84 -4.09 2.39
C ASN A 69 -11.14 -3.47 1.02
N ASN A 70 -11.42 -2.17 0.98
CA ASN A 70 -11.70 -1.45 -0.25
C ASN A 70 -10.71 -0.30 -0.41
N ILE A 71 -9.99 -0.28 -1.53
CA ILE A 71 -9.02 0.78 -1.82
C ILE A 71 -9.64 2.19 -1.85
N LYS A 72 -10.96 2.31 -2.01
CA LYS A 72 -11.69 3.58 -1.94
C LYS A 72 -11.66 4.21 -0.55
N ASP A 73 -11.41 3.41 0.48
CA ASP A 73 -11.33 3.86 1.87
C ASP A 73 -9.91 4.34 2.23
N VAL A 74 -8.94 4.20 1.31
CA VAL A 74 -7.59 4.74 1.47
C VAL A 74 -7.57 6.24 1.14
N LYS A 75 -7.13 7.05 2.10
CA LYS A 75 -6.79 8.45 1.88
C LYS A 75 -5.36 8.55 1.37
N VAL A 76 -5.13 9.37 0.35
CA VAL A 76 -3.82 9.57 -0.28
C VAL A 76 -3.43 11.04 -0.26
N GLU A 77 -2.18 11.31 0.07
CA GLU A 77 -1.58 12.63 0.05
C GLU A 77 -0.21 12.55 -0.65
N LEU A 78 0.03 13.39 -1.65
CA LEU A 78 1.36 13.53 -2.27
C LEU A 78 2.28 14.30 -1.31
N ILE A 79 3.36 13.65 -0.87
CA ILE A 79 4.29 14.25 0.11
C ILE A 79 5.68 14.51 -0.45
N GLY A 80 5.99 14.03 -1.66
CA GLY A 80 7.29 14.28 -2.28
C GLY A 80 7.55 13.54 -3.58
N THR A 81 8.78 13.70 -4.07
CA THR A 81 9.31 12.94 -5.22
C THR A 81 10.29 11.88 -4.69
N ALA A 82 10.27 10.69 -5.28
CA ALA A 82 11.18 9.61 -4.89
C ALA A 82 12.47 9.64 -5.72
N GLU A 83 13.58 9.27 -5.09
CA GLU A 83 14.87 9.08 -5.76
C GLU A 83 14.83 7.91 -6.75
N ASP A 84 15.71 7.94 -7.75
CA ASP A 84 15.74 6.95 -8.84
C ASP A 84 15.88 5.50 -8.32
N HIS A 85 16.58 5.30 -7.20
CA HIS A 85 16.84 3.97 -6.62
C HIS A 85 15.66 3.37 -5.85
N ILE A 86 14.64 4.18 -5.50
CA ILE A 86 13.43 3.71 -4.83
C ILE A 86 12.53 3.03 -5.86
N LYS A 87 12.01 1.84 -5.55
CA LYS A 87 11.19 1.06 -6.48
C LYS A 87 9.72 1.48 -6.40
N ILE A 88 9.01 1.43 -7.53
CA ILE A 88 7.54 1.55 -7.52
C ILE A 88 6.96 0.39 -6.71
N GLY A 89 5.96 0.68 -5.88
CA GLY A 89 5.39 -0.27 -4.93
C GLY A 89 6.16 -0.38 -3.62
N GLN A 90 7.33 0.26 -3.49
CA GLN A 90 8.13 0.17 -2.27
C GLN A 90 7.47 0.95 -1.13
N ILE A 91 7.37 0.30 0.02
CA ILE A 91 6.96 0.89 1.29
C ILE A 91 8.21 1.45 1.97
N ILE A 92 8.19 2.75 2.28
CA ILE A 92 9.30 3.45 2.92
C ILE A 92 9.22 3.29 4.44
N CYS A 93 8.02 3.47 4.99
CA CYS A 93 7.72 3.29 6.40
C CYS A 93 6.23 3.00 6.54
N ALA A 94 5.87 2.06 7.40
CA ALA A 94 4.49 1.73 7.74
C ALA A 94 4.26 1.97 9.23
N SER A 95 3.06 2.43 9.56
CA SER A 95 2.61 2.69 10.93
C SER A 95 1.57 1.63 11.30
N PHE A 96 1.93 0.77 12.24
CA PHE A 96 1.06 -0.30 12.74
C PHE A 96 0.67 -0.02 14.18
N ASN A 97 -0.64 -0.03 14.45
CA ASN A 97 -1.17 0.15 15.79
C ASN A 97 -1.43 -1.23 16.38
N ALA A 98 -0.50 -1.73 17.20
CA ALA A 98 -0.73 -2.92 18.01
C ALA A 98 -1.50 -2.52 19.28
N GLY A 99 -2.57 -3.27 19.58
CA GLY A 99 -3.45 -3.04 20.73
C GLY A 99 -2.80 -3.34 22.07
#